data_AF-R6A3R4-F1
#
_entry.id   AF-R6A3R4-F1
#
_cell.length_a   1.000
_cell.length_b   1.000
_cell.length_c   1.000
_cell.angle_alpha   90.00
_cell.angle_beta   90.00
_cell.angle_gamma   90.00
#
_symmetry.space_group_name_H-M   'P 1'
#
loop_
_entity.id
_entity.type
_entity.pdbx_description
1 polymer ?
#
loop_
_entity_poly.entity_id
_entity_poly.type
_entity_poly.pdbx_seq_one_letter_code
_entity_poly.pdbx_strand_id
1 'polypeptide(L)' 'MEIQNVTIEDAEELLNIYAPYVKYTAITFEYDVPSVEEFRQRIVNISDRYPYIKAVDNGQIVGYAYAGCFKDRGA' A
#
# COMPACT_ATOMS: atom_id res chain seq x y z
N MET A 1 12.55 -14.60 -3.78
CA MET A 1 11.92 -13.28 -3.97
C MET A 1 11.31 -13.15 -5.36
N GLU A 2 10.02 -12.85 -5.42
CA GLU A 2 9.23 -12.63 -6.63
C GLU A 2 8.44 -11.32 -6.52
N ILE A 3 8.14 -10.68 -7.66
CA ILE A 3 7.29 -9.49 -7.71
C ILE A 3 5.93 -9.87 -8.29
N GLN A 4 4.86 -9.54 -7.59
CA GLN A 4 3.48 -9.89 -7.95
C GLN A 4 2.58 -8.66 -7.86
N ASN A 5 1.42 -8.70 -8.52
CA ASN A 5 0.39 -7.66 -8.32
C ASN A 5 -0.25 -7.81 -6.95
N VAL A 6 -0.62 -6.68 -6.35
CA VAL A 6 -1.39 -6.64 -5.10
C VAL A 6 -2.86 -6.95 -5.39
N THR A 7 -3.48 -7.76 -4.54
CA THR A 7 -4.92 -8.01 -4.49
C THR A 7 -5.53 -7.42 -3.21
N ILE A 8 -6.86 -7.37 -3.14
CA ILE A 8 -7.58 -6.78 -1.99
C ILE A 8 -7.33 -7.62 -0.72
N GLU A 9 -7.11 -8.92 -0.90
CA GLU A 9 -6.84 -9.91 0.14
C GLU A 9 -5.49 -9.67 0.83
N ASP A 10 -4.56 -8.97 0.18
CA ASP A 10 -3.26 -8.62 0.77
C ASP A 10 -3.34 -7.45 1.77
N ALA A 11 -4.49 -6.76 1.87
CA ALA A 11 -4.62 -5.50 2.60
C ALA A 11 -4.14 -5.56 4.05
N GLU A 12 -4.42 -6.66 4.76
CA GLU A 12 -4.00 -6.84 6.16
C GLU A 12 -2.47 -6.93 6.28
N GLU A 13 -1.82 -7.70 5.41
CA GLU A 13 -0.38 -7.91 5.44
C GLU A 13 0.37 -6.63 5.03
N LEU A 14 -0.11 -5.92 4.00
CA LEU A 14 0.44 -4.62 3.61
C LEU A 14 0.26 -3.56 4.71
N LEU A 15 -0.92 -3.53 5.36
CA LEU A 15 -1.17 -2.61 6.46
C LEU A 15 -0.24 -2.90 7.66
N ASN A 16 0.06 -4.17 7.94
CA ASN A 16 1.02 -4.54 8.97
C ASN A 16 2.44 -4.04 8.66
N ILE A 17 2.83 -4.00 7.38
CA ILE A 17 4.09 -3.38 6.93
C ILE A 17 4.02 -1.86 7.09
N TYR A 18 2.88 -1.23 6.75
CA TYR A 18 2.70 0.22 6.76
C TYR A 18 2.59 0.84 8.16
N ALA A 19 1.85 0.19 9.07
CA ALA A 19 1.52 0.68 10.40
C ALA A 19 2.72 1.17 11.25
N PRO A 20 3.88 0.48 11.32
CA PRO A 20 5.02 0.99 12.08
C PRO A 20 5.61 2.27 11.50
N TYR A 21 5.51 2.48 10.17
CA TYR A 21 5.99 3.73 9.55
C TYR A 21 5.14 4.92 9.95
N VAL A 22 3.82 4.75 10.08
CA VAL A 22 2.92 5.78 10.61
C VAL A 22 3.20 6.08 12.08
N LYS A 23 3.30 5.04 12.91
CA LYS A 23 3.40 5.21 14.37
C LYS A 23 4.74 5.74 14.86
N TYR A 24 5.83 5.39 14.17
CA TYR A 24 7.17 5.52 14.75
C TYR A 24 8.18 6.22 13.84
N THR A 25 7.79 6.72 12.66
CA THR A 25 8.71 7.36 11.71
C THR A 25 8.10 8.60 11.07
N ALA A 26 8.93 9.39 10.38
CA ALA A 26 8.50 10.53 9.57
C ALA A 26 8.44 10.22 8.06
N ILE A 27 8.43 8.93 7.67
CA ILE A 27 8.43 8.51 6.26
C ILE A 27 7.10 8.79 5.57
N THR A 28 6.00 8.74 6.32
CA THR A 28 4.67 9.12 5.87
C THR A 28 4.18 10.36 6.63
N PHE A 29 3.26 11.10 6.04
CA PHE A 29 2.59 12.24 6.68
C PHE A 29 1.24 11.88 7.30
N GLU A 30 0.88 10.59 7.31
CA GLU A 30 -0.29 10.13 8.06
C GLU A 30 -0.03 10.16 9.57
N TYR A 31 -1.03 10.60 10.33
CA TYR A 31 -0.99 10.66 11.80
C TYR A 31 -1.57 9.40 12.45
N ASP A 32 -2.59 8.81 11.81
CA ASP A 32 -3.30 7.64 12.31
C ASP A 32 -3.14 6.47 11.35
N VAL A 33 -3.00 5.25 11.90
CA VAL A 33 -2.96 4.05 11.06
C VAL A 33 -4.35 3.82 10.47
N PRO A 34 -4.48 3.74 9.14
CA PRO A 34 -5.78 3.51 8.52
C PRO A 34 -6.33 2.14 8.91
N SER A 35 -7.65 2.02 8.89
CA SER A 35 -8.31 0.73 9.01
C SER A 35 -8.01 -0.18 7.81
N VAL A 36 -8.18 -1.50 7.99
CA VAL A 36 -8.04 -2.47 6.90
C VAL A 36 -8.98 -2.13 5.75
N GLU A 37 -10.20 -1.68 6.04
CA GLU A 37 -11.19 -1.36 5.01
C GLU A 37 -10.80 -0.13 4.18
N GLU A 38 -10.27 0.91 4.82
CA GLU A 38 -9.71 2.07 4.11
C GLU A 38 -8.52 1.64 3.24
N PHE A 39 -7.68 0.74 3.74
CA PHE A 39 -6.53 0.24 2.99
C PHE A 39 -6.95 -0.61 1.78
N ARG A 40 -7.99 -1.44 1.92
CA ARG A 40 -8.63 -2.16 0.80
C ARG A 40 -9.12 -1.19 -0.27
N GLN A 41 -9.81 -0.13 0.14
CA GLN A 41 -10.30 0.88 -0.80
C GLN A 41 -9.16 1.59 -1.53
N ARG A 42 -8.02 1.85 -0.85
CA ARG A 42 -6.82 2.38 -1.48
C ARG A 42 -6.27 1.43 -2.54
N ILE A 43 -6.19 0.13 -2.26
CA ILE A 43 -5.76 -0.88 -3.23
C ILE A 43 -6.66 -0.84 -4.47
N VAL A 44 -7.99 -0.85 -4.29
CA VAL A 44 -8.94 -0.77 -5.40
C VAL A 44 -8.73 0.50 -6.23
N ASN A 45 -8.70 1.66 -5.58
CA ASN A 45 -8.60 2.96 -6.27
C ASN A 45 -7.27 3.15 -7.01
N ILE A 46 -6.17 2.67 -6.44
CA ILE A 46 -4.85 2.77 -7.06
C ILE A 46 -4.75 1.79 -8.22
N SER A 47 -5.10 0.52 -8.01
CA SER A 47 -5.00 -0.54 -9.03
C SER A 47 -5.90 -0.30 -10.23
N ASP A 48 -6.96 0.49 -10.10
CA ASP A 48 -7.80 0.95 -11.22
C ASP A 48 -7.02 1.78 -12.26
N ARG A 49 -5.99 2.51 -11.82
CA ARG A 49 -5.29 3.51 -12.66
C ARG A 49 -3.78 3.31 -12.75
N TYR A 50 -3.18 2.64 -11.78
CA TYR A 50 -1.74 2.58 -11.59
C TYR A 50 -1.28 1.20 -11.11
N PRO A 51 -0.04 0.78 -11.44
CA PRO A 51 0.53 -0.44 -10.90
C PRO A 51 0.63 -0.39 -9.36
N TYR A 52 0.19 -1.48 -8.74
CA TYR A 52 0.38 -1.77 -7.33
C TYR A 52 0.99 -3.18 -7.21
N ILE A 53 2.24 -3.24 -6.77
CA ILE A 53 3.04 -4.47 -6.70
C ILE A 53 3.49 -4.79 -5.28
N LYS A 54 3.65 -6.08 -5.00
CA LYS A 54 4.21 -6.64 -3.77
C LYS A 54 5.46 -7.45 -4.07
N ALA A 55 6.42 -7.42 -3.16
CA ALA A 55 7.56 -8.32 -3.14
C ALA A 55 7.26 -9.48 -2.19
N VAL A 56 7.29 -10.70 -2.71
CA VAL A 56 7.04 -11.94 -1.97
C VAL A 56 8.35 -12.69 -1.82
N ASP A 57 8.74 -13.01 -0.60
CA ASP A 57 9.89 -13.88 -0.31
C ASP A 57 9.46 -15.00 0.64
N ASN A 58 9.75 -16.25 0.28
CA ASN A 58 9.33 -17.44 1.02
C ASN A 58 7.83 -17.48 1.38
N GLY A 59 6.98 -16.97 0.49
CA GLY A 59 5.52 -16.92 0.68
C GLY A 59 5.02 -15.79 1.58
N GLN A 60 5.89 -14.91 2.07
CA GLN A 60 5.55 -13.75 2.87
C GLN A 60 5.72 -12.46 2.07
N ILE A 61 4.83 -11.48 2.25
CA ILE A 61 5.01 -10.15 1.68
C ILE A 61 6.04 -9.39 2.52
N VAL A 62 7.14 -9.00 1.88
CA VAL A 62 8.26 -8.28 2.53
C VAL A 62 8.28 -6.80 2.20
N GLY A 63 7.44 -6.36 1.26
CA GLY A 63 7.31 -4.96 0.88
C GLY A 63 6.33 -4.79 -0.28
N TYR A 64 5.97 -3.54 -0.54
CA TYR A 64 5.08 -3.18 -1.63
C TYR A 64 5.45 -1.81 -2.20
N ALA A 65 5.00 -1.55 -3.42
CA ALA A 65 5.17 -0.27 -4.09
C ALA A 65 3.95 0.01 -4.97
N TYR A 66 3.61 1.29 -5.11
CA TYR A 66 2.58 1.71 -6.05
C TYR A 66 2.95 3.05 -6.68
N ALA A 67 2.43 3.30 -7.87
CA ALA A 67 2.48 4.62 -8.48
C ALA A 67 1.23 5.43 -8.12
N GLY A 68 1.34 6.75 -8.18
CA GLY A 68 0.23 7.67 -7.96
C GLY A 68 0.32 8.87 -8.90
N CYS A 69 -0.79 9.58 -9.04
CA CYS A 69 -0.84 10.81 -9.84
C CYS A 69 0.11 11.86 -9.26
N PHE A 70 1.10 12.32 -10.05
CA PHE A 70 1.94 13.45 -9.66
C PHE A 70 1.26 14.76 -10.05
N LYS A 71 0.64 15.43 -9.05
CA LYS A 71 -0.20 16.63 -9.19
C LYS A 71 -1.38 16.42 -10.13
N ASP A 72 -2.57 16.32 -9.56
CA ASP A 72 -3.79 16.43 -10.33
C ASP A 72 -3.86 17.84 -10.96
N ARG A 73 -4.15 17.92 -12.27
CA ARG A 73 -4.30 19.22 -12.93
C ARG A 73 -5.62 19.85 -12.48
N GLY A 74 -5.56 20.61 -11.39
CA GLY A 74 -6.49 21.67 -10.95
C GLY A 74 -7.99 21.37 -11.09
N ALA A 75 -8.66 21.26 -9.94
CA ALA A 75 -10.01 21.78 -9.77
C ALA A 75 -9.92 23.18 -9.15
#